data_AF-A0A6V9XSW2-F1
#
_entry.id   AF-A0A6V9XSW2-F1
#
_cell.length_a   1.000
_cell.length_b   1.000
_cell.length_c   1.000
_cell.angle_alpha   90.00
_cell.angle_beta   90.00
_cell.angle_gamma   90.00
#
_symmetry.space_group_name_H-M   'P 1'
#
loop_
_entity.id
_entity.type
_entity.pdbx_description
1 polymer ?
#
loop_
_entity_poly.entity_id
_entity_poly.type
_entity_poly.pdbx_seq_one_letter_code
_entity_poly.pdbx_strand_id
1 'polypeptide(L)' 'GVWHQNVFAYYLSISCNHCEDPACTKVCPSGAMHKRDDGFVVVNEEVCIGCRYCHMACPYGAPQYNAAKGHMT' A
#
# COMPACT_ATOMS: atom_id res chain seq x y z
N GLY A 1 8.66 -1.63 -47.70
CA GLY A 1 7.24 -1.42 -47.37
C GLY A 1 7.17 -0.92 -45.95
N VAL A 2 6.59 0.28 -45.80
CA VAL A 2 6.04 1.03 -44.65
C VAL A 2 6.34 0.58 -43.20
N TRP A 3 6.68 1.55 -42.35
CA TRP A 3 6.73 1.45 -40.88
C TRP A 3 5.39 0.99 -40.28
N HIS A 4 5.40 -0.04 -39.43
CA HIS A 4 4.25 -0.45 -38.62
C HIS A 4 4.34 0.16 -37.21
N GLN A 5 3.34 0.94 -36.81
CA GLN A 5 3.23 1.52 -35.47
C GLN A 5 2.33 0.64 -34.60
N ASN A 6 2.89 0.02 -33.55
CA ASN A 6 2.20 -0.89 -32.62
C ASN A 6 2.04 -0.27 -31.22
N VAL A 7 1.82 1.05 -31.14
CA VAL A 7 1.63 1.77 -29.87
C VAL A 7 0.25 1.48 -29.31
N PHE A 8 0.16 1.05 -28.05
CA PHE A 8 -1.11 0.84 -27.34
C PHE A 8 -1.05 1.43 -25.92
N ALA A 9 -2.20 1.81 -25.39
CA ALA A 9 -2.38 2.27 -24.02
C ALA A 9 -3.71 1.74 -23.48
N TYR A 10 -3.78 1.48 -22.17
CA TYR A 10 -5.00 1.08 -21.48
C TYR A 10 -5.02 1.66 -20.06
N TYR A 11 -6.21 1.77 -19.49
CA TYR A 11 -6.39 2.24 -18.13
C TYR A 11 -6.31 1.08 -17.14
N LEU A 12 -5.64 1.32 -16.01
CA LEU A 12 -5.59 0.39 -14.89
C LEU A 12 -5.94 1.15 -13.60
N SER A 13 -7.01 0.71 -12.93
CA SER A 13 -7.31 1.16 -11.57
C SER A 13 -6.66 0.21 -10.57
N ILE A 14 -5.91 0.76 -9.62
CA ILE A 14 -5.23 -0.02 -8.59
C ILE A 14 -5.40 0.64 -7.22
N SER A 15 -5.58 -0.18 -6.19
CA SER A 15 -5.75 0.24 -4.80
C SER A 15 -5.09 -0.77 -3.85
N CYS A 16 -5.32 -0.62 -2.54
CA CYS A 16 -5.01 -1.69 -1.59
C CYS A 16 -5.75 -2.97 -2.00
N ASN A 17 -5.03 -4.09 -2.01
CA ASN A 17 -5.58 -5.40 -2.37
C ASN A 17 -6.03 -6.21 -1.14
N HIS A 18 -5.85 -5.69 0.07
CA HIS A 18 -6.08 -6.41 1.34
C HIS A 18 -5.54 -7.85 1.30
N CYS A 19 -4.26 -7.97 0.94
CA CYS A 19 -3.60 -9.23 0.60
C CYS A 19 -3.80 -10.29 1.69
N GLU A 20 -3.83 -11.56 1.25
CA GLU A 20 -3.96 -12.68 2.19
C GLU A 20 -2.78 -12.73 3.17
N ASP A 21 -1.57 -12.53 2.64
CA ASP A 21 -0.31 -12.46 3.38
C ASP A 21 0.35 -11.08 3.22
N PRO A 22 -0.10 -10.05 3.97
CA PRO A 22 0.28 -8.66 3.70
C PRO A 22 1.69 -8.33 4.20
N ALA A 23 2.61 -8.03 3.27
CA ALA A 23 3.98 -7.62 3.59
C ALA A 23 4.04 -6.38 4.51
N CYS A 24 3.10 -5.45 4.35
CA CYS A 24 3.02 -4.21 5.12
C CYS A 24 2.76 -4.44 6.62
N THR A 25 2.07 -5.51 7.02
CA THR A 25 1.85 -5.82 8.45
C THR A 25 3.09 -6.43 9.07
N LYS A 26 3.79 -7.31 8.34
CA LYS A 26 5.01 -8.00 8.81
C LYS A 26 6.17 -7.07 9.15
N VAL A 27 6.29 -5.95 8.42
CA VAL A 27 7.40 -5.00 8.60
C VAL A 27 7.10 -3.85 9.55
N CYS A 28 5.85 -3.72 10.03
CA CYS A 28 5.45 -2.59 10.85
C CYS A 28 5.98 -2.74 12.29
N PRO A 29 6.94 -1.93 12.74
CA PRO A 29 7.58 -2.13 14.04
C PRO A 29 6.66 -1.77 15.22
N SER A 30 5.68 -0.89 15.03
CA SER A 30 4.74 -0.50 16.09
C SER A 30 3.50 -1.39 16.17
N GLY A 31 3.31 -2.31 15.22
CA GLY A 31 2.09 -3.11 15.10
C GLY A 31 0.86 -2.34 14.61
N ALA A 32 1.02 -1.09 14.14
CA ALA A 32 -0.10 -0.28 13.66
C ALA A 32 -0.80 -0.89 12.43
N MET A 33 -0.03 -1.48 11.50
CA MET A 33 -0.57 -2.21 10.35
C MET A 33 -1.02 -3.61 10.80
N HIS A 34 -2.30 -3.93 10.60
CA HIS A 34 -2.85 -5.23 10.97
C HIS A 34 -3.92 -5.68 9.97
N LYS A 35 -4.15 -7.00 9.91
CA LYS A 35 -5.26 -7.60 9.17
C LYS A 35 -6.33 -7.98 10.18
N ARG A 36 -7.55 -7.47 9.98
CA ARG A 36 -8.72 -7.80 10.80
C ARG A 36 -9.32 -9.14 10.37
N ASP A 37 -10.23 -9.67 11.19
CA ASP A 37 -10.90 -10.95 10.93
C ASP A 37 -11.79 -10.94 9.68
N ASP A 38 -12.25 -9.76 9.24
CA ASP A 38 -13.02 -9.57 8.01
C ASP A 38 -12.14 -9.45 6.75
N GLY A 39 -10.83 -9.66 6.89
CA GLY A 39 -9.86 -9.66 5.80
C GLY A 39 -9.26 -8.29 5.48
N PHE A 40 -9.79 -7.19 6.05
CA PHE A 40 -9.28 -5.86 5.79
C PHE A 40 -7.91 -5.63 6.46
N VAL A 41 -6.93 -5.31 5.64
CA VAL A 41 -5.64 -4.75 6.06
C VAL A 41 -5.79 -3.24 6.29
N VAL A 42 -5.60 -2.79 7.53
CA VAL A 42 -5.82 -1.41 7.96
C VAL A 42 -4.65 -0.89 8.80
N VAL A 43 -4.56 0.44 8.93
CA VAL A 43 -3.64 1.11 9.85
C VAL A 43 -4.40 1.59 11.08
N ASN A 44 -3.85 1.36 12.27
CA ASN A 44 -4.24 2.07 13.48
C ASN A 44 -3.48 3.40 13.55
N GLU A 45 -4.16 4.52 13.27
CA GLU A 45 -3.57 5.86 13.24
C GLU A 45 -3.01 6.29 14.61
N GLU A 46 -3.60 5.86 15.73
CA GLU A 46 -3.18 6.24 17.08
C GLU A 46 -1.84 5.60 17.50
N VAL A 47 -1.52 4.44 16.92
CA VAL A 47 -0.30 3.65 17.22
C VAL A 47 0.77 3.86 16.15
N CYS A 48 0.43 4.47 15.01
CA CYS A 48 1.34 4.62 13.90
C CYS A 48 2.38 5.71 14.17
N ILE A 49 3.65 5.31 14.20
CA ILE A 49 4.79 6.23 14.41
C ILE A 49 5.34 6.88 13.13
N GLY A 50 4.66 6.70 11.99
CA GLY A 50 5.07 7.33 10.72
C GLY A 50 6.40 6.83 10.12
N CYS A 51 6.89 5.64 10.50
CA CYS A 51 8.18 5.10 10.03
C CYS A 51 8.26 4.76 8.53
N ARG A 52 7.11 4.69 7.82
CA ARG A 52 6.98 4.41 6.39
C ARG A 52 7.47 3.03 5.91
N TYR A 53 7.78 2.09 6.80
CA TYR A 53 8.25 0.75 6.42
C TYR A 53 7.19 -0.03 5.64
N CYS A 54 5.92 0.11 6.01
CA CYS A 54 4.80 -0.50 5.29
C CYS A 54 4.67 -0.01 3.84
N HIS A 55 4.98 1.27 3.57
CA HIS A 55 5.03 1.82 2.21
C HIS A 55 6.15 1.18 1.40
N MET A 56 7.38 1.13 1.96
CA MET A 56 8.54 0.55 1.28
C MET A 56 8.37 -0.95 0.98
N ALA A 57 7.65 -1.69 1.84
CA ALA A 57 7.44 -3.12 1.65
C ALA A 57 6.25 -3.46 0.74
N CYS A 58 5.30 -2.55 0.50
CA CYS A 58 4.12 -2.86 -0.28
C CYS A 58 4.44 -2.85 -1.78
N PRO A 59 4.28 -3.97 -2.51
CA PRO A 59 4.60 -4.01 -3.95
C PRO A 59 3.63 -3.20 -4.81
N TYR A 60 2.48 -2.80 -4.24
CA TYR A 60 1.45 -2.00 -4.92
C TYR A 60 1.51 -0.51 -4.54
N GLY A 61 2.42 -0.11 -3.64
CA GLY A 61 2.48 1.26 -3.14
C GLY A 61 1.19 1.74 -2.46
N ALA A 62 0.39 0.83 -1.90
CA ALA A 62 -0.93 1.19 -1.37
C ALA A 62 -0.89 2.06 -0.10
N PRO A 63 -0.05 1.77 0.94
CA PRO A 63 0.04 2.63 2.12
C PRO A 63 0.68 3.98 1.77
N GLN A 64 0.05 5.08 2.19
CA GLN A 64 0.54 6.42 1.89
C GLN A 64 0.78 7.21 3.19
N TYR A 65 1.81 8.06 3.18
CA TYR A 65 2.16 8.86 4.34
C TYR A 65 1.43 10.20 4.29
N ASN A 66 0.72 10.55 5.37
CA ASN A 66 0.12 11.86 5.52
C ASN A 66 1.05 12.77 6.34
N ALA A 67 1.69 13.73 5.67
CA ALA A 67 2.62 14.66 6.32
C ALA A 67 1.98 15.64 7.30
N ALA A 68 0.70 15.99 7.11
CA ALA A 68 -0.01 16.87 8.02
C ALA A 68 -0.37 16.17 9.34
N LYS A 69 -0.70 14.87 9.28
CA LYS A 69 -1.03 14.07 10.46
C LYS A 69 0.18 13.41 11.12
N GLY A 70 1.28 13.21 10.38
CA GLY A 70 2.50 12.60 10.90
C GLY A 70 2.52 11.06 10.86
N HIS A 71 1.49 10.42 10.34
CA HIS A 71 1.37 8.96 10.27
C HIS A 71 0.87 8.46 8.91
N MET A 72 0.85 7.14 8.74
CA MET A 72 0.32 6.50 7.53
C MET A 72 -1.20 6.55 7.50
N THR A 73 -1.78 6.58 6.30
CA THR A 73 -3.22 6.52 6.00
C THR A 73 -3.48 5.57 4.84
#